data_AF-A0A4S9SU90-F1
#
_entry.id   AF-A0A4S9SU90-F1
#
_cell.length_a   1.000
_cell.length_b   1.000
_cell.length_c   1.000
_cell.angle_alpha   90.00
_cell.angle_beta   90.00
_cell.angle_gamma   90.00
#
_symmetry.space_group_name_H-M   'P 1'
#
loop_
_entity.id
_entity.type
_entity.pdbx_description
1 polymer ?
#
loop_
_entity_poly.entity_id
_entity_poly.type
_entity_poly.pdbx_seq_one_letter_code
_entity_poly.pdbx_strand_id
1 'polypeptide(L)'
;MFGVSYWILPIFAACCWLGTLLGMLGTWIAQGSPRYVSMEPGQKIAYISDIGAQGLQPLFIAGSAVTVVVFDCVFISERWLRHQGRLAHNTSNVQKGLSIGACLFALAGAAGLITLTILDTVNHPRAHDIGLGIFIIGYIISAIFACAEYQRLGIHFRQYRVLRASFWIKLAFIFVEIALAIAFVALGRHDSQRNKAAILEWVISLVYIVYVGHYCMDFFPAVHSKDNRFPSVEEMIENGGNGPSYSGGPTFSDHASYASENPMRNGQTVEPSRNF
;
A
#
# COMPACT_ATOMS: atom_id res chain seq x y z
N MET A 1 -2.60 -20.39 -17.45
CA MET A 1 -2.78 -19.52 -16.26
C MET A 1 -3.17 -18.14 -16.76
N PHE A 2 -4.35 -17.63 -16.42
CA PHE A 2 -4.84 -16.34 -16.93
C PHE A 2 -3.82 -15.23 -16.64
N GLY A 3 -3.35 -14.56 -17.68
CA GLY A 3 -2.24 -13.60 -17.67
C GLY A 3 -2.56 -12.26 -17.01
N VAL A 4 -3.44 -12.23 -16.01
CA VAL A 4 -3.72 -11.02 -15.25
C VAL A 4 -2.56 -10.81 -14.28
N SER A 5 -1.80 -9.75 -14.53
CA SER A 5 -0.64 -9.42 -13.72
C SER A 5 -1.11 -8.77 -12.42
N TYR A 6 -0.71 -9.33 -11.27
CA TYR A 6 -1.23 -8.96 -9.94
C TYR A 6 -1.09 -7.46 -9.57
N TRP A 7 -0.18 -6.73 -10.24
CA TRP A 7 -0.04 -5.28 -10.07
C TRP A 7 -1.30 -4.49 -10.50
N ILE A 8 -2.20 -5.07 -11.31
CA ILE A 8 -3.42 -4.41 -11.76
C ILE A 8 -4.48 -4.30 -10.66
N LEU A 9 -4.46 -5.20 -9.66
CA LEU A 9 -5.43 -5.22 -8.57
C LEU A 9 -5.48 -3.87 -7.81
N PRO A 10 -4.37 -3.34 -7.27
CA PRO A 10 -4.40 -2.06 -6.56
C PRO A 10 -4.76 -0.88 -7.47
N ILE A 11 -4.35 -0.92 -8.75
CA ILE A 11 -4.70 0.14 -9.71
C ILE A 11 -6.20 0.13 -10.01
N PHE A 12 -6.79 -1.05 -10.19
CA PHE A 12 -8.23 -1.18 -10.41
C PHE A 12 -9.02 -0.68 -9.20
N ALA A 13 -8.64 -1.08 -7.98
CA ALA A 13 -9.26 -0.59 -6.76
C ALA A 13 -9.17 0.95 -6.64
N ALA A 14 -7.99 1.53 -6.88
CA ALA A 14 -7.79 2.98 -6.87
C ALA A 14 -8.65 3.70 -7.92
N CYS A 15 -8.74 3.17 -9.14
CA CYS A 15 -9.58 3.71 -10.20
C CYS A 15 -11.07 3.63 -9.88
N CYS A 16 -11.53 2.53 -9.28
CA CYS A 16 -12.92 2.41 -8.82
C CYS A 16 -13.25 3.48 -7.79
N TRP A 17 -12.41 3.66 -6.77
CA TRP A 17 -12.60 4.67 -5.74
C TRP A 17 -12.56 6.10 -6.31
N LEU A 18 -11.59 6.39 -7.19
CA LEU A 18 -11.53 7.68 -7.89
C LEU A 18 -12.81 7.93 -8.70
N GLY A 19 -13.30 6.93 -9.43
CA GLY A 19 -14.54 7.03 -10.20
C GLY A 19 -15.75 7.33 -9.31
N THR A 20 -15.84 6.69 -8.15
CA THR A 20 -16.89 6.96 -7.15
C THR A 20 -16.84 8.40 -6.66
N LEU A 21 -15.65 8.87 -6.23
CA LEU A 21 -15.49 10.23 -5.72
C LEU A 21 -15.77 11.29 -6.79
N LEU A 22 -15.27 11.10 -8.02
CA LEU A 22 -15.55 12.00 -9.13
C LEU A 22 -17.03 12.00 -9.52
N GLY A 23 -17.69 10.83 -9.50
CA GLY A 23 -19.13 10.73 -9.76
C GLY A 23 -19.95 11.48 -8.72
N MET A 24 -19.61 11.33 -7.44
CA MET A 24 -20.29 12.03 -6.34
C MET A 24 -20.04 13.54 -6.39
N LEU A 25 -18.77 13.96 -6.48
CA LEU A 25 -18.40 15.39 -6.54
C LEU A 25 -18.97 16.06 -7.78
N GLY A 26 -18.82 15.42 -8.95
CA GLY A 26 -19.27 15.94 -10.23
C GLY A 26 -20.78 16.14 -10.26
N THR A 27 -21.55 15.19 -9.73
CA THR A 27 -23.01 15.31 -9.64
C THR A 27 -23.43 16.44 -8.69
N TRP A 28 -22.77 16.57 -7.53
CA TRP A 28 -23.08 17.64 -6.58
C TRP A 28 -22.80 19.03 -7.17
N ILE A 29 -21.66 19.21 -7.85
CA ILE A 29 -21.32 20.46 -8.54
C ILE A 29 -22.30 20.73 -9.69
N ALA A 30 -22.63 19.73 -10.50
CA ALA A 30 -23.57 19.88 -11.62
C ALA A 30 -24.98 20.30 -11.19
N GLN A 31 -25.39 19.94 -9.97
CA GLN A 31 -26.66 20.36 -9.35
C GLN A 31 -26.59 21.77 -8.74
N GLY A 32 -25.46 22.48 -8.84
CA GLY A 32 -25.28 23.81 -8.26
C GLY A 32 -24.93 23.79 -6.77
N SER A 33 -24.27 22.72 -6.29
CA SER A 33 -23.86 22.55 -4.89
C SER A 33 -25.02 22.68 -3.89
N PRO A 34 -26.08 21.87 -4.03
CA PRO A 34 -27.24 21.94 -3.14
C PRO A 34 -26.83 21.64 -1.70
N ARG A 35 -27.59 22.22 -0.77
CA ARG A 35 -27.46 21.92 0.65
C ARG A 35 -28.37 20.77 1.04
N TYR A 36 -27.80 19.74 1.64
CA TYR A 36 -28.52 18.54 2.06
C TYR A 36 -28.99 18.60 3.51
N VAL A 37 -29.94 17.73 3.86
CA VAL A 37 -30.50 17.62 5.21
C VAL A 37 -29.47 17.11 6.23
N SER A 38 -28.50 16.33 5.79
CA SER A 38 -27.37 15.86 6.61
C SER A 38 -26.37 16.97 6.93
N MET A 39 -26.41 18.10 6.21
CA MET A 39 -25.47 19.21 6.41
C MET A 39 -25.89 20.13 7.57
N GLU A 40 -24.97 20.33 8.51
CA GLU A 40 -25.18 21.17 9.69
C GLU A 40 -25.39 22.66 9.36
N PRO A 41 -26.02 23.44 10.26
CA PRO A 41 -26.15 24.91 10.17
C PRO A 41 -24.81 25.62 9.87
N GLY A 42 -24.74 26.31 8.73
CA GLY A 42 -23.55 27.08 8.33
C GLY A 42 -22.52 26.30 7.49
N GLN A 43 -22.74 25.00 7.28
CA GLN A 43 -21.98 24.20 6.33
C GLN A 43 -22.34 24.58 4.88
N LYS A 44 -21.32 24.81 4.06
CA LYS A 44 -21.39 25.19 2.64
C LYS A 44 -20.78 24.12 1.73
N ILE A 45 -19.80 23.38 2.23
CA ILE A 45 -19.13 22.29 1.51
C ILE A 45 -19.70 20.98 2.03
N ALA A 46 -20.28 20.18 1.14
CA ALA A 46 -20.81 18.86 1.49
C ALA A 46 -19.66 17.89 1.79
N TYR A 47 -19.81 17.10 2.86
CA TYR A 47 -19.02 15.90 3.09
C TYR A 47 -19.32 14.89 1.96
N ILE A 48 -18.38 13.98 1.67
CA ILE A 48 -18.62 12.83 0.79
C ILE A 48 -19.83 12.05 1.30
N SER A 49 -19.87 11.83 2.61
CA SER A 49 -20.98 11.16 3.29
C SER A 49 -22.32 11.90 3.15
N ASP A 50 -22.33 13.24 3.10
CA ASP A 50 -23.56 14.01 2.84
C ASP A 50 -24.14 13.71 1.46
N ILE A 51 -23.28 13.69 0.43
CA ILE A 51 -23.68 13.36 -0.95
C ILE A 51 -24.08 11.89 -1.03
N GLY A 52 -23.33 11.03 -0.34
CA GLY A 52 -23.52 9.59 -0.28
C GLY A 52 -24.78 9.16 0.44
N ALA A 53 -25.40 10.03 1.22
CA ALA A 53 -26.68 9.78 1.88
C ALA A 53 -27.91 10.17 1.03
N GLN A 54 -27.69 10.70 -0.18
CA GLN A 54 -28.76 11.11 -1.11
C GLN A 54 -29.00 10.05 -2.20
N GLY A 55 -29.51 10.47 -3.36
CA GLY A 55 -29.73 9.58 -4.51
C GLY A 55 -28.48 8.86 -5.04
N LEU A 56 -27.28 9.24 -4.60
CA LEU A 56 -26.02 8.58 -4.97
C LEU A 56 -25.55 7.52 -3.97
N GLN A 57 -26.34 7.19 -2.95
CA GLN A 57 -26.02 6.11 -2.02
C GLN A 57 -25.70 4.77 -2.71
N PRO A 58 -26.43 4.34 -3.77
CA PRO A 58 -26.09 3.11 -4.49
C PRO A 58 -24.69 3.16 -5.14
N LEU A 59 -24.31 4.32 -5.70
CA LEU A 59 -22.97 4.53 -6.26
C LEU A 59 -21.91 4.46 -5.16
N PHE A 60 -22.18 5.06 -4.00
CA PHE A 60 -21.25 5.06 -2.88
C PHE A 60 -21.04 3.65 -2.32
N ILE A 61 -22.11 2.88 -2.13
CA ILE A 61 -22.06 1.47 -1.69
C ILE A 61 -21.30 0.61 -2.70
N ALA A 62 -21.72 0.62 -3.97
CA ALA A 62 -21.13 -0.26 -4.99
C ALA A 62 -19.65 0.07 -5.23
N GLY A 63 -19.33 1.36 -5.34
CA GLY A 63 -17.95 1.83 -5.54
C GLY A 63 -17.02 1.50 -4.39
N SER A 64 -17.49 1.71 -3.15
CA SER A 64 -16.74 1.37 -1.94
C SER A 64 -16.52 -0.14 -1.83
N ALA A 65 -17.58 -0.93 -2.02
CA ALA A 65 -17.51 -2.40 -1.92
C ALA A 65 -16.52 -2.98 -2.94
N VAL A 66 -16.59 -2.55 -4.21
CA VAL A 66 -15.65 -3.01 -5.24
C VAL A 66 -14.22 -2.61 -4.88
N THR A 67 -14.01 -1.36 -4.44
CA THR A 67 -12.68 -0.87 -4.03
C THR A 67 -12.07 -1.72 -2.94
N VAL A 68 -12.78 -1.92 -1.82
CA VAL A 68 -12.21 -2.60 -0.65
C VAL A 68 -12.06 -4.09 -0.83
N VAL A 69 -12.99 -4.75 -1.54
CA VAL A 69 -12.87 -6.19 -1.84
C VAL A 69 -11.66 -6.46 -2.73
N VAL A 70 -11.45 -5.64 -3.76
CA VAL A 70 -10.26 -5.76 -4.62
C VAL A 70 -8.99 -5.40 -3.86
N PHE A 71 -9.04 -4.39 -2.98
CA PHE A 71 -7.91 -4.04 -2.14
C PHE A 71 -7.56 -5.15 -1.13
N ASP A 72 -8.53 -5.85 -0.55
CA ASP A 72 -8.26 -7.01 0.30
C ASP A 72 -7.61 -8.16 -0.49
N CYS A 73 -8.02 -8.34 -1.75
CA CYS A 73 -7.35 -9.27 -2.67
C CYS A 73 -5.88 -8.94 -2.91
N VAL A 74 -5.43 -7.69 -2.72
CA VAL A 74 -4.01 -7.32 -2.77
C VAL A 74 -3.24 -8.00 -1.64
N PHE A 75 -3.70 -7.89 -0.39
CA PHE A 75 -3.04 -8.52 0.76
C PHE A 75 -3.03 -10.04 0.65
N ILE A 76 -4.14 -10.63 0.20
CA ILE A 76 -4.26 -12.08 -0.04
C ILE A 76 -3.28 -12.52 -1.15
N SER A 77 -3.21 -11.76 -2.24
CA SER A 77 -2.32 -12.06 -3.37
C SER A 77 -0.85 -11.93 -2.99
N GLU A 78 -0.46 -10.89 -2.24
CA GLU A 78 0.89 -10.75 -1.70
C GLU A 78 1.27 -11.97 -0.87
N ARG A 79 0.40 -12.37 0.06
CA ARG A 79 0.63 -13.53 0.92
C ARG A 79 0.78 -14.82 0.12
N TRP A 80 -0.09 -15.03 -0.87
CA TRP A 80 -0.04 -16.19 -1.77
C TRP A 80 1.26 -16.21 -2.58
N LEU A 81 1.63 -15.10 -3.21
CA LEU A 81 2.85 -15.01 -4.03
C LEU A 81 4.12 -15.22 -3.20
N ARG A 82 4.15 -14.73 -1.96
CA ARG A 82 5.23 -15.02 -1.00
C ARG A 82 5.30 -16.50 -0.68
N HIS A 83 4.15 -17.15 -0.45
CA HIS A 83 4.10 -18.60 -0.22
C HIS A 83 4.56 -19.42 -1.43
N GLN A 84 4.28 -18.97 -2.65
CA GLN A 84 4.74 -19.61 -3.89
C GLN A 84 6.21 -19.29 -4.24
N GLY A 85 6.90 -18.47 -3.44
CA GLY A 85 8.28 -18.05 -3.72
C GLY A 85 8.43 -17.10 -4.92
N ARG A 86 7.33 -16.52 -5.41
CA ARG A 86 7.31 -15.47 -6.45
C ARG A 86 7.53 -14.06 -5.89
N LEU A 87 7.49 -13.93 -4.58
CA LEU A 87 7.95 -12.77 -3.81
C LEU A 87 8.90 -13.27 -2.71
N ALA A 88 9.67 -12.36 -2.13
CA ALA A 88 10.60 -12.67 -1.05
C ALA A 88 9.90 -13.47 0.06
N HIS A 89 10.42 -14.66 0.35
CA HIS A 89 9.77 -15.62 1.22
C HIS A 89 9.74 -15.12 2.67
N ASN A 90 8.70 -15.49 3.42
CA ASN A 90 8.66 -15.19 4.85
C ASN A 90 9.61 -16.15 5.57
N THR A 91 10.64 -15.60 6.19
CA THR A 91 11.77 -16.31 6.82
C THR A 91 11.47 -16.69 8.27
N SER A 92 10.39 -16.17 8.86
CA SER A 92 10.09 -16.34 10.28
C SER A 92 8.60 -16.25 10.59
N ASN A 93 8.17 -16.98 11.62
CA ASN A 93 6.80 -17.01 12.13
C ASN A 93 6.23 -15.63 12.45
N VAL A 94 7.07 -14.67 12.85
CA VAL A 94 6.64 -13.29 13.12
C VAL A 94 6.21 -12.57 11.83
N GLN A 95 6.91 -12.75 10.71
CA GLN A 95 6.46 -12.16 9.42
C GLN A 95 5.14 -12.78 8.96
N LYS A 96 4.97 -14.09 9.15
CA LYS A 96 3.68 -14.76 8.89
C LYS A 96 2.55 -14.19 9.76
N GLY A 97 2.80 -13.96 11.04
CA GLY A 97 1.85 -13.33 11.96
C GLY A 97 1.48 -11.90 11.55
N LEU A 98 2.48 -11.08 11.20
CA LEU A 98 2.27 -9.70 10.71
C LEU A 98 1.43 -9.68 9.43
N SER A 99 1.72 -10.56 8.48
CA SER A 99 0.98 -10.65 7.22
C SER A 99 -0.49 -11.05 7.45
N ILE A 100 -0.74 -12.03 8.34
CA ILE A 100 -2.10 -12.43 8.72
C ILE A 100 -2.81 -11.28 9.42
N GLY A 101 -2.14 -10.61 10.37
CA GLY A 101 -2.68 -9.44 11.05
C GLY A 101 -3.05 -8.34 10.06
N ALA A 102 -2.18 -8.01 9.12
CA ALA A 102 -2.44 -7.00 8.09
C ALA A 102 -3.71 -7.33 7.29
N CYS A 103 -3.88 -8.59 6.90
CA CYS A 103 -5.07 -9.06 6.18
C CYS A 103 -6.34 -8.96 7.04
N LEU A 104 -6.29 -9.37 8.31
CA LEU A 104 -7.46 -9.32 9.21
C LEU A 104 -7.93 -7.89 9.48
N PHE A 105 -6.98 -6.97 9.71
CA PHE A 105 -7.31 -5.57 9.94
C PHE A 105 -7.75 -4.85 8.64
N ALA A 106 -7.25 -5.27 7.47
CA ALA A 106 -7.75 -4.79 6.18
C ALA A 106 -9.22 -5.20 5.98
N LEU A 107 -9.57 -6.46 6.24
CA LEU A 107 -10.96 -6.96 6.19
C LEU A 107 -11.87 -6.21 7.17
N ALA A 108 -11.38 -5.90 8.38
CA ALA A 108 -12.13 -5.09 9.34
C ALA A 108 -12.35 -3.65 8.82
N GLY A 109 -11.31 -3.03 8.24
CA GLY A 109 -11.41 -1.72 7.60
C GLY A 109 -12.40 -1.70 6.43
N ALA A 110 -12.36 -2.74 5.58
CA ALA A 110 -13.29 -2.95 4.48
C ALA A 110 -14.74 -3.07 4.96
N ALA A 111 -14.97 -3.87 6.00
CA ALA A 111 -16.27 -3.98 6.63
C ALA A 111 -16.75 -2.64 7.19
N GLY A 112 -15.86 -1.85 7.79
CA GLY A 112 -16.15 -0.49 8.25
C GLY A 112 -16.61 0.45 7.13
N LEU A 113 -15.90 0.46 5.99
CA LEU A 113 -16.26 1.31 4.84
C LEU A 113 -17.58 0.88 4.19
N ILE A 114 -17.82 -0.42 4.02
CA ILE A 114 -19.11 -0.90 3.51
C ILE A 114 -20.23 -0.52 4.48
N THR A 115 -20.01 -0.73 5.78
CA THR A 115 -21.01 -0.40 6.81
C THR A 115 -21.38 1.07 6.80
N LEU A 116 -20.41 2.00 6.74
CA LEU A 116 -20.71 3.43 6.72
C LEU A 116 -21.42 3.87 5.44
N THR A 117 -21.20 3.19 4.31
CA THR A 117 -21.94 3.51 3.06
C THR A 117 -23.40 3.06 3.10
N ILE A 118 -23.70 1.96 3.80
CA ILE A 118 -25.07 1.43 3.96
C ILE A 118 -25.82 2.19 5.06
N LEU A 119 -25.18 2.38 6.21
CA LEU A 119 -25.73 3.09 7.35
C LEU A 119 -25.36 4.57 7.23
N ASP A 120 -26.11 5.29 6.38
CA ASP A 120 -25.83 6.68 6.03
C ASP A 120 -25.97 7.69 7.18
N THR A 121 -25.51 8.92 6.93
CA THR A 121 -25.52 10.04 7.89
C THR A 121 -26.89 10.62 8.17
N VAL A 122 -27.92 10.30 7.38
CA VAL A 122 -29.29 10.81 7.56
C VAL A 122 -30.06 9.91 8.53
N ASN A 123 -30.07 8.62 8.25
CA ASN A 123 -30.87 7.62 8.95
C ASN A 123 -30.13 7.02 10.15
N HIS A 124 -28.81 6.87 10.06
CA HIS A 124 -28.01 6.16 11.06
C HIS A 124 -26.67 6.86 11.38
N PRO A 125 -26.65 8.17 11.73
CA PRO A 125 -25.42 8.95 11.89
C PRO A 125 -24.41 8.36 12.89
N ARG A 126 -24.88 7.80 14.02
CA ARG A 126 -23.98 7.16 14.99
C ARG A 126 -23.31 5.90 14.42
N ALA A 127 -24.04 5.12 13.63
CA ALA A 127 -23.50 3.89 13.05
C ALA A 127 -22.54 4.22 11.90
N HIS A 128 -22.85 5.26 11.11
CA HIS A 128 -21.94 5.84 10.12
C HIS A 128 -20.59 6.19 10.75
N ASP A 129 -20.60 6.97 11.83
CA ASP A 129 -19.38 7.44 12.49
C ASP A 129 -18.56 6.29 13.11
N ILE A 130 -19.23 5.27 13.65
CA ILE A 130 -18.56 4.06 14.13
C ILE A 130 -17.91 3.31 12.94
N GLY A 131 -18.63 3.17 11.82
CA GLY A 131 -18.09 2.56 10.60
C GLY A 131 -16.88 3.29 10.05
N LEU A 132 -16.91 4.63 10.06
CA LEU A 132 -15.79 5.50 9.70
C LEU A 132 -14.58 5.28 10.61
N GLY A 133 -14.81 5.17 11.93
CA GLY A 133 -13.77 4.84 12.90
C GLY A 133 -13.14 3.48 12.64
N ILE A 134 -13.96 2.44 12.41
CA ILE A 134 -13.50 1.08 12.10
C ILE A 134 -12.69 1.07 10.80
N PHE A 135 -13.15 1.78 9.77
CA PHE A 135 -12.46 1.93 8.48
C PHE A 135 -11.05 2.51 8.66
N ILE A 136 -10.95 3.69 9.29
CA ILE A 136 -9.68 4.40 9.46
C ILE A 136 -8.71 3.59 10.34
N ILE A 137 -9.17 3.15 11.51
CA ILE A 137 -8.32 2.42 12.46
C ILE A 137 -7.89 1.08 11.88
N GLY A 138 -8.81 0.36 11.22
CA GLY A 138 -8.53 -0.92 10.57
C GLY A 138 -7.44 -0.81 9.53
N TYR A 139 -7.56 0.12 8.57
CA TYR A 139 -6.53 0.29 7.54
C TYR A 139 -5.21 0.85 8.06
N ILE A 140 -5.21 1.71 9.09
CA ILE A 140 -3.96 2.18 9.71
C ILE A 140 -3.22 1.03 10.39
N ILE A 141 -3.91 0.20 11.19
CA ILE A 141 -3.28 -0.95 11.85
C ILE A 141 -2.79 -1.96 10.81
N SER A 142 -3.59 -2.21 9.76
CA SER A 142 -3.19 -3.05 8.64
C SER A 142 -1.91 -2.54 7.97
N ALA A 143 -1.84 -1.23 7.69
CA ALA A 143 -0.66 -0.59 7.10
C ALA A 143 0.58 -0.70 8.01
N ILE A 144 0.42 -0.55 9.33
CA ILE A 144 1.50 -0.73 10.30
C ILE A 144 2.04 -2.16 10.26
N PHE A 145 1.17 -3.16 10.23
CA PHE A 145 1.59 -4.56 10.14
C PHE A 145 2.26 -4.89 8.80
N ALA A 146 1.71 -4.40 7.69
CA ALA A 146 2.35 -4.51 6.39
C ALA A 146 3.74 -3.84 6.42
N CYS A 147 3.84 -2.61 6.94
CA CYS A 147 5.10 -1.88 7.04
C CYS A 147 6.14 -2.64 7.89
N ALA A 148 5.73 -3.20 9.03
CA ALA A 148 6.59 -4.00 9.90
C ALA A 148 7.05 -5.31 9.22
N GLU A 149 6.19 -5.96 8.44
CA GLU A 149 6.57 -7.11 7.62
C GLU A 149 7.65 -6.70 6.59
N TYR A 150 7.42 -5.62 5.83
CA TYR A 150 8.36 -5.12 4.83
C TYR A 150 9.69 -4.67 5.43
N GLN A 151 9.68 -4.01 6.58
CA GLN A 151 10.91 -3.63 7.30
C GLN A 151 11.75 -4.87 7.60
N ARG A 152 11.11 -5.92 8.12
CA ARG A 152 11.80 -7.15 8.52
C ARG A 152 12.32 -7.94 7.32
N LEU A 153 11.60 -7.95 6.20
CA LEU A 153 12.11 -8.52 4.95
C LEU A 153 13.24 -7.68 4.35
N GLY A 154 13.17 -6.36 4.42
CA GLY A 154 14.18 -5.45 3.90
C GLY A 154 15.56 -5.57 4.56
N ILE A 155 15.61 -6.07 5.80
CA ILE A 155 16.87 -6.39 6.50
C ILE A 155 17.60 -7.55 5.81
N HIS A 156 16.87 -8.60 5.40
CA HIS A 156 17.44 -9.78 4.77
C HIS A 156 17.70 -9.60 3.26
N PHE A 157 16.83 -8.86 2.57
CA PHE A 157 16.88 -8.64 1.12
C PHE A 157 17.39 -7.24 0.76
N ARG A 158 18.45 -6.79 1.44
CA ARG A 158 18.99 -5.43 1.42
C ARG A 158 19.37 -4.90 0.03
N GLN A 159 19.60 -5.82 -0.91
CA GLN A 159 20.01 -5.57 -2.30
C GLN A 159 18.89 -5.03 -3.19
N TYR A 160 17.61 -5.20 -2.83
CA TYR A 160 16.48 -4.76 -3.67
C TYR A 160 15.98 -3.37 -3.28
N ARG A 161 16.36 -2.34 -4.07
CA ARG A 161 15.97 -0.93 -3.86
C ARG A 161 14.46 -0.71 -3.86
N VAL A 162 13.71 -1.49 -4.63
CA VAL A 162 12.25 -1.40 -4.76
C VAL A 162 11.54 -1.71 -3.43
N LEU A 163 11.98 -2.72 -2.69
CA LEU A 163 11.40 -3.07 -1.38
C LEU A 163 11.57 -1.94 -0.36
N ARG A 164 12.74 -1.28 -0.38
CA ARG A 164 13.04 -0.16 0.52
C ARG A 164 12.23 1.10 0.16
N ALA A 165 12.05 1.37 -1.13
CA ALA A 165 11.22 2.48 -1.59
C ALA A 165 9.76 2.29 -1.17
N SER A 166 9.19 1.09 -1.40
CA SER A 166 7.82 0.76 -0.96
C SER A 166 7.65 0.92 0.55
N PHE A 167 8.63 0.48 1.35
CA PHE A 167 8.62 0.68 2.81
C PHE A 167 8.52 2.16 3.20
N TRP A 168 9.41 3.02 2.67
CA TRP A 168 9.42 4.44 3.04
C TRP A 168 8.17 5.17 2.60
N ILE A 169 7.63 4.82 1.43
CA ILE A 169 6.39 5.43 0.94
C ILE A 169 5.20 4.98 1.79
N LYS A 170 5.09 3.70 2.14
CA LYS A 170 4.05 3.21 3.08
C LYS A 170 4.15 3.91 4.42
N LEU A 171 5.36 4.05 4.94
CA LEU A 171 5.59 4.75 6.21
C LEU A 171 5.17 6.22 6.13
N ALA A 172 5.48 6.90 5.02
CA ALA A 172 5.03 8.27 4.79
C ALA A 172 3.50 8.37 4.75
N PHE A 173 2.82 7.44 4.05
CA PHE A 173 1.36 7.39 4.04
C PHE A 173 0.77 7.21 5.44
N ILE A 174 1.32 6.31 6.26
CA ILE A 174 0.85 6.11 7.64
C ILE A 174 0.91 7.43 8.43
N PHE A 175 2.01 8.17 8.35
CA PHE A 175 2.14 9.46 9.05
C PHE A 175 1.18 10.52 8.51
N VAL A 176 1.05 10.62 7.18
CA VAL A 176 0.14 11.57 6.53
C VAL A 176 -1.32 11.28 6.89
N GLU A 177 -1.74 10.02 6.80
CA GLU A 177 -3.11 9.58 7.15
C GLU A 177 -3.43 9.83 8.62
N ILE A 178 -2.52 9.50 9.54
CA ILE A 178 -2.72 9.79 10.97
C ILE A 178 -2.83 11.30 11.21
N ALA A 179 -1.98 12.11 10.60
CA ALA A 179 -2.02 13.57 10.75
C ALA A 179 -3.33 14.16 10.21
N LEU A 180 -3.75 13.73 9.02
CA LEU A 180 -5.00 14.16 8.41
C LEU A 180 -6.22 13.69 9.21
N ALA A 181 -6.24 12.44 9.70
CA ALA A 181 -7.32 11.90 10.52
C ALA A 181 -7.46 12.65 11.85
N ILE A 182 -6.35 12.96 12.52
CA ILE A 182 -6.37 13.77 13.75
C ILE A 182 -6.92 15.17 13.45
N ALA A 183 -6.47 15.80 12.36
CA ALA A 183 -6.99 17.11 11.95
C ALA A 183 -8.49 17.04 11.64
N PHE A 184 -8.93 16.03 10.90
CA PHE A 184 -10.34 15.82 10.56
C PHE A 184 -11.22 15.71 11.81
N VAL A 185 -10.82 14.86 12.78
CA VAL A 185 -11.55 14.71 14.04
C VAL A 185 -11.51 15.99 14.87
N ALA A 186 -10.37 16.68 14.95
CA ALA A 186 -10.23 17.90 15.75
C ALA A 186 -11.10 19.03 15.20
N LEU A 187 -11.06 19.27 13.88
CA LEU A 187 -11.89 20.31 13.25
C LEU A 187 -13.37 19.90 13.22
N GLY A 188 -13.67 18.60 13.06
CA GLY A 188 -15.01 18.04 13.10
C GLY A 188 -15.66 18.01 14.49
N ARG A 189 -15.03 18.56 15.53
CA ARG A 189 -15.68 18.80 16.83
C ARG A 189 -16.24 20.22 16.99
N HIS A 190 -15.95 21.10 16.04
CA HIS A 190 -16.34 22.51 16.12
C HIS A 190 -17.25 22.88 14.94
N ASP A 191 -18.48 23.30 15.23
CA ASP A 191 -19.50 23.64 14.23
C ASP A 191 -19.02 24.74 13.26
N SER A 192 -18.25 25.71 13.77
CA SER A 192 -17.66 26.78 12.94
C SER A 192 -16.62 26.30 11.93
N GLN A 193 -16.11 25.07 12.06
CA GLN A 193 -15.03 24.51 11.25
C GLN A 193 -15.50 23.39 10.32
N ARG A 194 -16.82 23.14 10.20
CA ARG A 194 -17.38 22.06 9.36
C ARG A 194 -16.92 22.09 7.91
N ASN A 195 -16.84 23.27 7.30
CA ASN A 195 -16.32 23.40 5.94
C ASN A 195 -14.88 22.92 5.81
N LYS A 196 -14.03 23.19 6.81
CA LYS A 196 -12.64 22.74 6.80
C LYS A 196 -12.54 21.23 7.03
N ALA A 197 -13.37 20.69 7.91
CA ALA A 197 -13.45 19.24 8.11
C ALA A 197 -13.99 18.52 6.86
N ALA A 198 -14.94 19.10 6.14
CA ALA A 198 -15.41 18.57 4.84
C ALA A 198 -14.28 18.55 3.81
N ILE A 199 -13.50 19.63 3.71
CA ILE A 199 -12.29 19.65 2.85
C ILE A 199 -11.31 18.53 3.25
N LEU A 200 -11.09 18.32 4.55
CA LEU A 200 -10.20 17.26 5.03
C LEU A 200 -10.71 15.86 4.68
N GLU A 201 -12.02 15.60 4.74
CA GLU A 201 -12.58 14.31 4.32
C GLU A 201 -12.30 14.03 2.84
N TRP A 202 -12.48 15.04 1.98
CA TRP A 202 -12.14 14.94 0.55
C TRP A 202 -10.64 14.70 0.34
N VAL A 203 -9.79 15.44 1.05
CA VAL A 203 -8.33 15.28 0.96
C VAL A 203 -7.91 13.88 1.42
N ILE A 204 -8.39 13.40 2.56
CA ILE A 204 -8.14 12.04 3.07
C ILE A 204 -8.56 11.00 2.02
N SER A 205 -9.76 11.14 1.46
CA SER A 205 -10.29 10.20 0.47
C SER A 205 -9.48 10.19 -0.84
N LEU A 206 -8.92 11.33 -1.25
CA LEU A 206 -8.03 11.42 -2.40
C LEU A 206 -6.63 10.85 -2.11
N VAL A 207 -6.08 11.10 -0.92
CA VAL A 207 -4.80 10.49 -0.49
C VAL A 207 -4.94 8.97 -0.42
N TYR A 208 -6.10 8.47 0.04
CA TYR A 208 -6.40 7.05 0.06
C TYR A 208 -6.32 6.39 -1.32
N ILE A 209 -6.70 7.08 -2.41
CA ILE A 209 -6.50 6.58 -3.80
C ILE A 209 -5.02 6.28 -4.05
N VAL A 210 -4.15 7.25 -3.72
CA VAL A 210 -2.71 7.13 -3.97
C VAL A 210 -2.11 6.03 -3.09
N TYR A 211 -2.56 5.94 -1.83
CA TYR A 211 -2.18 4.86 -0.92
C TYR A 211 -2.55 3.47 -1.47
N VAL A 212 -3.78 3.27 -1.93
CA VAL A 212 -4.22 2.00 -2.53
C VAL A 212 -3.42 1.70 -3.79
N GLY A 213 -3.31 2.67 -4.71
CA GLY A 213 -2.60 2.50 -5.97
C GLY A 213 -1.12 2.19 -5.80
N HIS A 214 -0.47 2.71 -4.75
CA HIS A 214 0.93 2.49 -4.43
C HIS A 214 1.31 1.01 -4.28
N TYR A 215 0.39 0.16 -3.80
CA TYR A 215 0.63 -1.28 -3.66
C TYR A 215 0.96 -1.98 -4.99
N CYS A 216 0.74 -1.35 -6.16
CA CYS A 216 1.18 -1.91 -7.43
C CYS A 216 2.69 -2.19 -7.47
N MET A 217 3.50 -1.36 -6.78
CA MET A 217 4.96 -1.50 -6.74
C MET A 217 5.42 -2.76 -6.01
N ASP A 218 4.61 -3.28 -5.09
CA ASP A 218 4.92 -4.51 -4.35
C ASP A 218 4.85 -5.76 -5.23
N PHE A 219 4.10 -5.69 -6.34
CA PHE A 219 3.97 -6.79 -7.29
C PHE A 219 4.99 -6.73 -8.44
N PHE A 220 5.68 -5.61 -8.64
CA PHE A 220 6.69 -5.48 -9.71
C PHE A 220 7.79 -6.56 -9.67
N PRO A 221 8.32 -6.98 -8.50
CA PRO A 221 9.30 -8.06 -8.45
C PRO A 221 8.73 -9.40 -8.96
N ALA A 222 7.45 -9.68 -8.73
CA ALA A 222 6.78 -10.93 -9.16
C ALA A 222 6.47 -10.99 -10.67
N VAL A 223 6.53 -9.85 -11.37
CA VAL A 223 6.41 -9.76 -12.84
C VAL A 223 7.72 -10.13 -13.52
N HIS A 224 8.84 -9.68 -12.95
CA HIS A 224 10.18 -9.92 -13.47
C HIS A 224 10.72 -11.32 -13.11
N SER A 225 10.14 -11.98 -12.10
CA SER A 225 10.52 -13.31 -11.65
C SER A 225 9.79 -14.45 -12.40
N LYS A 226 9.27 -14.20 -13.61
CA LYS A 226 8.33 -15.12 -14.31
C LYS A 226 8.91 -16.52 -14.55
N ASP A 227 10.23 -16.62 -14.67
CA ASP A 227 10.97 -17.87 -14.88
C ASP A 227 11.93 -18.24 -13.73
N ASN A 228 12.09 -17.38 -12.72
CA ASN A 228 13.03 -17.60 -11.61
C ASN A 228 12.38 -17.32 -10.25
N ARG A 229 12.41 -18.31 -9.35
CA ARG A 229 11.93 -18.19 -7.96
C ARG A 229 12.87 -17.28 -7.15
N PHE A 230 12.34 -16.52 -6.19
CA PHE A 230 13.19 -15.84 -5.21
C PHE A 230 13.94 -16.90 -4.37
N PRO A 231 15.28 -16.83 -4.29
CA PRO A 231 16.05 -17.81 -3.53
C PRO A 231 15.64 -17.78 -2.06
N SER A 232 15.60 -18.95 -1.43
CA SER A 232 15.33 -19.06 0.00
C SER A 232 16.52 -18.54 0.83
N VAL A 233 16.31 -18.22 2.10
CA VAL A 233 17.41 -17.81 2.99
C VAL A 233 18.45 -18.92 3.12
N GLU A 234 18.02 -20.18 3.20
CA GLU A 234 18.90 -21.35 3.19
C GLU A 234 19.79 -21.37 1.93
N GLU A 235 19.21 -21.19 0.75
CA GLU A 235 19.95 -21.13 -0.52
C GLU A 235 20.90 -19.92 -0.59
N MET A 236 20.54 -18.78 0.02
CA MET A 236 21.42 -17.61 0.10
C MET A 236 22.59 -17.83 1.06
N ILE A 237 22.38 -18.60 2.13
CA ILE A 237 23.41 -18.99 3.10
C ILE A 237 24.34 -20.03 2.47
N GLU A 238 23.80 -21.03 1.79
CA GLU A 238 24.57 -22.08 1.08
C GLU A 238 25.43 -21.50 -0.05
N ASN A 239 24.94 -20.48 -0.76
CA ASN A 239 25.71 -19.78 -1.80
C ASN A 239 26.67 -18.70 -1.25
N GLY A 240 26.95 -18.71 0.06
CA GLY A 240 27.98 -17.85 0.67
C GLY A 240 27.65 -16.36 0.69
N GLY A 241 26.37 -15.97 0.72
CA GLY A 241 25.95 -14.57 0.78
C GLY A 241 26.06 -13.80 -0.55
N ASN A 242 26.63 -14.41 -1.59
CA ASN A 242 26.45 -13.96 -2.96
C ASN A 242 25.15 -14.54 -3.48
N GLY A 243 24.05 -13.81 -3.27
CA GLY A 243 22.80 -14.07 -3.98
C GLY A 243 23.04 -14.16 -5.49
N PRO A 244 22.20 -14.88 -6.24
CA PRO A 244 22.39 -15.05 -7.67
C PRO A 244 22.56 -13.68 -8.34
N SER A 245 23.70 -13.49 -9.03
CA SER A 245 23.93 -12.32 -9.86
C SER A 245 22.92 -12.34 -11.00
N TYR A 246 21.84 -11.56 -10.86
CA TYR A 246 20.99 -11.19 -11.98
C TYR A 246 21.75 -10.20 -12.87
N SER A 247 22.73 -10.72 -13.61
CA SER A 247 23.33 -10.03 -14.76
C SER A 247 22.30 -10.05 -15.90
N GLY A 248 21.31 -9.16 -15.85
CA GLY A 248 20.28 -9.06 -16.89
C GLY A 248 19.45 -7.77 -16.89
N GLY A 249 19.81 -6.77 -16.08
CA GLY A 249 19.29 -5.40 -16.22
C GLY A 249 20.22 -4.59 -17.14
N PRO A 250 19.70 -3.63 -17.92
CA PRO A 250 20.51 -2.90 -18.90
C PRO A 250 21.71 -2.29 -18.20
N THR A 251 22.91 -2.67 -18.65
CA THR A 251 24.17 -2.07 -18.26
C THR A 251 24.15 -0.61 -18.70
N PHE A 252 23.82 0.30 -17.78
CA PHE A 252 24.35 1.65 -17.90
C PHE A 252 25.84 1.56 -17.59
N SER A 253 26.62 1.69 -18.65
CA SER A 253 28.07 1.75 -18.63
C SER A 253 28.52 3.01 -17.89
N ASP A 254 28.83 2.89 -16.61
CA ASP A 254 29.66 3.86 -15.92
C ASP A 254 31.09 3.28 -15.85
N HIS A 255 31.94 3.80 -16.74
CA HIS A 255 33.38 3.74 -16.60
C HIS A 255 33.77 4.36 -15.24
N ALA A 256 34.14 3.52 -14.28
CA ALA A 256 34.90 3.95 -13.11
C ALA A 256 35.88 2.84 -12.73
N SER A 257 37.08 2.98 -13.29
CA SER A 257 38.29 2.25 -12.95
C SER A 257 38.60 2.36 -11.46
N TYR A 258 38.54 1.23 -10.76
CA TYR A 258 39.30 0.99 -9.54
C TYR A 258 39.95 -0.38 -9.64
N ALA A 259 41.24 -0.38 -9.91
CA ALA A 259 42.10 -1.54 -9.77
C ALA A 259 42.24 -1.85 -8.28
N SER A 260 41.84 -3.05 -7.85
CA SER A 260 42.26 -3.63 -6.58
C SER A 260 43.13 -4.84 -6.88
N GLU A 261 44.45 -4.65 -6.73
CA GLU A 261 45.44 -5.71 -6.61
C GLU A 261 45.17 -6.54 -5.35
N ASN A 262 45.41 -7.84 -5.46
CA ASN A 262 45.52 -8.78 -4.34
C ASN A 262 46.41 -9.94 -4.81
N PRO A 263 47.09 -10.69 -3.93
CA PRO A 263 48.02 -10.30 -2.87
C PRO A 263 49.42 -10.92 -3.03
N MET A 264 50.44 -10.31 -2.43
CA MET A 264 51.79 -10.91 -2.34
C MET A 264 51.80 -12.13 -1.42
N ARG A 265 52.16 -13.30 -1.97
CA ARG A 265 52.58 -14.50 -1.26
C ARG A 265 54.10 -14.56 -1.30
N ASN A 266 54.74 -14.14 -0.21
CA ASN A 266 56.20 -14.13 -0.08
C ASN A 266 56.71 -15.51 0.38
N GLY A 267 57.65 -16.09 -0.36
CA GLY A 267 58.22 -17.40 -0.08
C GLY A 267 58.94 -18.00 -1.28
N GLN A 268 59.85 -17.25 -1.89
CA GLN A 268 60.79 -17.78 -2.90
C GLN A 268 62.07 -18.25 -2.22
N THR A 269 62.34 -19.55 -2.29
CA THR A 269 63.71 -20.10 -2.28
C THR A 269 64.24 -20.07 -3.71
N VAL A 270 65.38 -19.40 -3.87
CA VAL A 270 66.11 -19.20 -5.12
C VAL A 270 66.89 -20.48 -5.48
N GLU A 271 66.75 -20.98 -6.70
CA GLU A 271 67.77 -21.82 -7.34
C GLU A 271 68.16 -21.25 -8.71
N PRO A 272 69.45 -21.24 -9.07
CA PRO A 272 69.92 -20.58 -10.28
C PRO A 272 69.89 -21.50 -11.52
N SER A 273 69.51 -20.84 -12.62
CA SER A 273 69.58 -21.19 -14.04
C SER A 273 70.58 -22.28 -14.49
N ARG A 274 70.10 -23.14 -15.39
CA ARG A 274 70.90 -23.62 -16.53
C ARG A 274 70.09 -23.57 -17.82
N ASN A 275 70.66 -22.85 -18.78
CA ASN A 275 70.26 -22.78 -20.18
C ASN A 275 70.41 -24.15 -20.85
N PHE A 276 69.40 -24.57 -21.62
CA PHE A 276 69.42 -24.92 -23.05
C PHE A 276 67.99 -25.27 -23.49
#